data_AF-A0A1S8C9A6-F1
#
_entry.id   AF-A0A1S8C9A6-F1
#
_cell.length_a   1.000
_cell.length_b   1.000
_cell.length_c   1.000
_cell.angle_alpha   90.00
_cell.angle_beta   90.00
_cell.angle_gamma   90.00
#
_symmetry.space_group_name_H-M   'P 1'
#
loop_
_entity.id
_entity.type
_entity.pdbx_description
1 polymer ?
#
loop_
_entity_poly.entity_id
_entity_poly.type
_entity_poly.pdbx_seq_one_letter_code
_entity_poly.pdbx_strand_id
1 'polypeptide(L)'
;WADRQPVDVEAPFETPLGPLTLRGRIDAVYATPDGGFEVIDWKTGPVPGAAELAAASVQLAAYRLGWSRLTGVPVERVSAGFHHSPPGVTLRPVDLLDEAGLLTPGQRRGLIDRS
;
A
#
# COMPACT_ATOMS: atom_id res chain seq x y z
N TRP A 1 5.80 12.99 -10.05
CA TRP A 1 4.39 12.56 -10.04
C TRP A 1 3.49 13.50 -10.79
N ALA A 2 3.64 14.82 -10.61
CA ALA A 2 2.90 15.82 -11.39
C ALA A 2 2.98 15.61 -12.92
N ASP A 3 4.11 15.10 -13.43
CA ASP A 3 4.30 14.85 -14.87
C ASP A 3 3.88 13.45 -15.34
N ARG A 4 3.40 12.57 -14.43
CA ARG A 4 2.87 11.25 -14.80
C ARG A 4 1.35 11.33 -14.86
N GLN A 5 0.74 10.73 -15.89
CA GLN A 5 -0.71 10.58 -15.95
C GLN A 5 -1.14 9.36 -15.12
N PRO A 6 -2.02 9.52 -14.12
CA PRO A 6 -2.58 8.39 -13.40
C PRO A 6 -3.55 7.60 -14.30
N VAL A 7 -3.62 6.30 -14.05
CA VAL A 7 -4.65 5.41 -14.61
C VAL A 7 -5.99 5.70 -13.95
N ASP A 8 -5.97 5.93 -12.63
CA ASP A 8 -7.16 6.28 -11.85
C ASP A 8 -6.76 7.16 -10.66
N VAL A 9 -7.67 8.01 -10.22
CA VAL A 9 -7.50 8.95 -9.11
C VAL A 9 -8.70 8.80 -8.19
N GLU A 10 -8.47 8.81 -6.89
CA GLU A 10 -9.52 8.64 -5.89
C GLU A 10 -10.33 7.34 -6.09
N ALA A 11 -9.65 6.27 -6.54
CA ALA A 11 -10.26 5.01 -6.92
C ALA A 11 -10.89 4.31 -5.70
N PRO A 12 -12.22 4.15 -5.65
CA PRO A 12 -12.87 3.47 -4.54
C PRO A 12 -12.64 1.95 -4.66
N PHE A 13 -12.51 1.29 -3.53
CA PHE A 13 -12.49 -0.17 -3.51
C PHE A 13 -13.25 -0.72 -2.30
N GLU A 14 -13.83 -1.88 -2.52
CA GLU A 14 -14.48 -2.70 -1.49
C GLU A 14 -14.21 -4.16 -1.81
N THR A 15 -13.59 -4.87 -0.88
CA THR A 15 -13.27 -6.30 -1.06
C THR A 15 -13.43 -7.05 0.26
N PRO A 16 -13.92 -8.31 0.24
CA PRO A 16 -13.82 -9.20 1.40
C PRO A 16 -12.37 -9.37 1.82
N LEU A 17 -12.08 -9.53 3.12
CA LEU A 17 -10.77 -9.87 3.67
C LEU A 17 -11.02 -10.87 4.80
N GLY A 18 -10.97 -12.17 4.49
CA GLY A 18 -11.48 -13.19 5.41
C GLY A 18 -12.91 -12.86 5.90
N PRO A 19 -13.14 -12.78 7.23
CA PRO A 19 -14.45 -12.42 7.79
C PRO A 19 -14.75 -10.91 7.77
N LEU A 20 -13.78 -10.08 7.37
CA LEU A 20 -13.90 -8.62 7.33
C LEU A 20 -14.22 -8.15 5.92
N THR A 21 -14.63 -6.89 5.79
CA THR A 21 -14.66 -6.18 4.50
C THR A 21 -13.69 -5.02 4.57
N LEU A 22 -12.73 -5.00 3.64
CA LEU A 22 -11.81 -3.91 3.46
C LEU A 22 -12.43 -2.91 2.49
N ARG A 23 -12.60 -1.66 2.93
CA ARG A 23 -13.15 -0.55 2.15
C ARG A 23 -12.23 0.66 2.24
N GLY A 24 -12.10 1.39 1.15
CA GLY A 24 -11.31 2.61 1.14
C GLY A 24 -11.27 3.29 -0.22
N ARG A 25 -10.38 4.28 -0.31
CA ARG A 25 -10.13 5.04 -1.53
C ARG A 25 -8.63 5.16 -1.72
N ILE A 26 -8.17 4.77 -2.90
CA ILE A 26 -6.77 4.90 -3.30
C ILE A 26 -6.60 6.28 -3.91
N ASP A 27 -5.67 7.09 -3.40
CA ASP A 27 -5.52 8.46 -3.89
C ASP A 27 -5.19 8.48 -5.39
N ALA A 28 -4.33 7.59 -5.87
CA ALA A 28 -4.18 7.30 -7.29
C ALA A 28 -3.39 6.03 -7.59
N VAL A 29 -3.54 5.60 -8.83
CA VAL A 29 -2.84 4.46 -9.41
C VAL A 29 -2.17 4.86 -10.70
N TYR A 30 -0.94 4.43 -10.90
CA TYR A 30 -0.16 4.67 -12.12
C TYR A 30 0.22 3.35 -12.76
N ALA A 31 0.27 3.30 -14.10
CA ALA A 31 0.87 2.17 -14.79
C ALA A 31 2.40 2.21 -14.63
N THR A 32 3.02 1.04 -14.48
CA THR A 32 4.48 0.88 -14.47
C THR A 32 4.99 0.40 -15.85
N PRO A 33 6.25 0.69 -16.24
CA PRO A 33 6.76 0.34 -17.56
C PRO A 33 6.79 -1.17 -17.87
N ASP A 34 6.86 -2.02 -16.84
CA ASP A 34 6.80 -3.48 -16.91
C ASP A 34 5.36 -4.04 -16.98
N GLY A 35 4.37 -3.15 -17.15
CA GLY A 35 2.95 -3.50 -17.29
C GLY A 35 2.28 -3.85 -15.96
N GLY A 36 2.85 -3.42 -14.83
CA GLY A 36 2.22 -3.47 -13.53
C GLY A 36 1.55 -2.14 -13.16
N PHE A 37 1.26 -1.98 -11.88
CA PHE A 37 0.65 -0.78 -11.32
C PHE A 37 1.40 -0.32 -10.07
N GLU A 38 1.39 0.97 -9.83
CA GLU A 38 1.95 1.59 -8.64
C GLU A 38 0.87 2.46 -7.98
N VAL A 39 0.45 2.04 -6.79
CA VAL A 39 -0.46 2.80 -5.93
C VAL A 39 0.31 3.88 -5.18
N ILE A 40 -0.20 5.12 -5.19
CA ILE A 40 0.39 6.23 -4.44
C ILE A 40 -0.63 6.81 -3.48
N ASP A 41 -0.19 7.03 -2.24
CA ASP A 41 -0.90 7.80 -1.22
C ASP A 41 -0.11 9.10 -0.95
N TRP A 42 -0.80 10.24 -0.92
CA TRP A 42 -0.17 11.55 -0.78
C TRP A 42 -0.16 11.99 0.67
N LYS A 43 1.01 12.39 1.15
CA LYS A 43 1.19 12.94 2.49
C LYS A 43 1.69 14.39 2.43
N THR A 44 0.99 15.28 3.12
CA THR A 44 1.42 16.65 3.38
C THR A 44 2.03 16.69 4.79
N GLY A 45 3.31 16.36 4.92
CA GLY A 45 3.96 16.27 6.23
C GLY A 45 5.37 15.70 6.17
N PRO A 46 6.10 15.77 7.31
CA PRO A 46 7.45 15.23 7.39
C PRO A 46 7.46 13.74 7.06
N VAL A 47 8.61 13.27 6.58
CA VAL A 47 8.84 11.85 6.35
C VAL A 47 8.83 11.13 7.71
N PRO A 48 7.99 10.10 7.91
CA PRO A 48 7.87 9.42 9.19
C PRO A 48 9.15 8.66 9.55
N GLY A 49 9.36 8.44 10.84
CA GLY A 49 10.41 7.55 11.34
C GLY A 49 10.11 6.08 11.03
N ALA A 50 11.09 5.18 11.18
CA ALA A 50 10.96 3.77 10.77
C ALA A 50 9.78 3.02 11.43
N ALA A 51 9.52 3.26 12.71
CA ALA A 51 8.41 2.62 13.42
C ALA A 51 7.04 3.11 12.92
N GLU A 52 6.91 4.41 12.67
CA GLU A 52 5.71 5.02 12.13
C GLU A 52 5.47 4.59 10.68
N LEU A 53 6.53 4.50 9.88
CA LEU A 53 6.47 3.98 8.52
C LEU A 53 5.96 2.53 8.49
N ALA A 54 6.40 1.68 9.42
CA ALA A 54 5.93 0.31 9.50
C ALA A 54 4.42 0.22 9.79
N ALA A 55 3.90 1.07 10.69
CA ALA A 55 2.47 1.16 10.97
C ALA A 55 1.70 1.71 9.76
N ALA A 56 2.19 2.78 9.14
CA ALA A 56 1.58 3.38 7.94
C ALA A 56 1.55 2.39 6.75
N SER A 57 2.55 1.52 6.62
CA SER A 57 2.64 0.54 5.52
C SER A 57 1.46 -0.44 5.46
N VAL A 58 0.73 -0.63 6.57
CA VAL A 58 -0.52 -1.41 6.59
C VAL A 58 -1.55 -0.82 5.63
N GLN A 59 -1.64 0.51 5.53
CA GLN A 59 -2.55 1.20 4.60
C GLN A 59 -2.17 0.89 3.14
N LEU A 60 -0.89 0.95 2.80
CA LEU A 60 -0.43 0.64 1.43
C LEU A 60 -0.66 -0.82 1.06
N ALA A 61 -0.46 -1.76 1.99
CA ALA A 61 -0.78 -3.17 1.81
C ALA A 61 -2.27 -3.37 1.50
N ALA A 62 -3.14 -2.71 2.26
CA ALA A 62 -4.59 -2.71 2.04
C ALA A 62 -4.97 -2.15 0.66
N TYR A 63 -4.40 -1.02 0.26
CA TYR A 63 -4.70 -0.39 -1.04
C TYR A 63 -4.23 -1.23 -2.22
N ARG A 64 -3.03 -1.79 -2.14
CA ARG A 64 -2.47 -2.71 -3.13
C ARG A 64 -3.38 -3.93 -3.32
N LEU A 65 -3.83 -4.54 -2.23
CA LEU A 65 -4.77 -5.67 -2.27
C LEU A 65 -6.13 -5.26 -2.85
N GLY A 66 -6.64 -4.10 -2.45
CA GLY A 66 -7.86 -3.51 -2.98
C GLY A 66 -7.83 -3.36 -4.50
N TRP A 67 -6.77 -2.73 -5.03
CA TRP A 67 -6.59 -2.54 -6.47
C TRP A 67 -6.45 -3.86 -7.23
N SER A 68 -5.63 -4.77 -6.70
CA SER A 68 -5.42 -6.10 -7.26
C SER A 68 -6.76 -6.83 -7.47
N ARG A 69 -7.63 -6.83 -6.46
CA ARG A 69 -8.93 -7.51 -6.53
C ARG A 69 -9.95 -6.78 -7.37
N LEU A 70 -9.95 -5.44 -7.33
CA LEU A 70 -10.83 -4.62 -8.15
C LEU A 70 -10.58 -4.85 -9.65
N THR A 71 -9.32 -5.05 -10.04
CA THR A 71 -8.89 -5.16 -11.45
C THR A 71 -8.57 -6.58 -11.91
N GLY A 72 -8.52 -7.55 -11.00
CA GLY A 72 -8.09 -8.92 -11.28
C GLY A 72 -6.60 -9.09 -11.57
N VAL A 73 -5.80 -8.05 -11.34
CA VAL A 73 -4.34 -8.10 -11.55
C VAL A 73 -3.68 -8.79 -10.35
N PRO A 74 -2.71 -9.71 -10.54
CA PRO A 74 -1.97 -10.32 -9.44
C PRO A 74 -1.35 -9.27 -8.53
N VAL A 75 -1.46 -9.46 -7.21
CA VAL A 75 -1.03 -8.46 -6.21
C VAL A 75 0.47 -8.18 -6.31
N GLU A 76 1.27 -9.14 -6.76
CA GLU A 76 2.72 -9.04 -7.03
C GLU A 76 3.04 -8.03 -8.14
N ARG A 77 2.10 -7.75 -9.04
CA ARG A 77 2.23 -6.73 -10.10
C ARG A 77 1.75 -5.35 -9.67
N VAL A 78 1.40 -5.18 -8.39
CA VAL A 78 0.96 -3.90 -7.84
C VAL A 78 1.96 -3.49 -6.77
N SER A 79 2.78 -2.46 -7.00
CA SER A 79 3.62 -1.85 -5.97
C SER A 79 2.88 -0.70 -5.28
N ALA A 80 3.38 -0.21 -4.15
CA ALA A 80 2.78 0.95 -3.47
C ALA A 80 3.83 1.85 -2.79
N GLY A 81 3.50 3.14 -2.64
CA GLY A 81 4.37 4.09 -1.95
C GLY A 81 3.64 5.32 -1.41
N PHE A 82 4.28 5.98 -0.44
CA PHE A 82 3.86 7.28 0.08
C PHE A 82 4.60 8.38 -0.64
N HIS A 83 3.90 9.34 -1.23
CA HIS A 83 4.53 10.53 -1.80
C HIS A 83 4.33 11.75 -0.89
N HIS A 84 5.43 12.29 -0.37
CA HIS A 84 5.46 13.46 0.49
C HIS A 84 5.70 14.74 -0.32
N SER A 85 4.77 15.69 -0.28
CA SER A 85 4.86 16.95 -1.04
C SER A 85 4.65 18.19 -0.16
N PRO A 86 5.57 19.17 -0.16
CA PRO A 86 7.04 19.06 -0.27
C PRO A 86 7.63 18.19 0.87
N PRO A 87 8.77 17.49 0.68
CA PRO A 87 9.89 17.81 -0.23
C PRO A 87 9.89 17.09 -1.60
N GLY A 88 8.84 16.35 -1.97
CA GLY A 88 8.78 15.62 -3.24
C GLY A 88 9.43 14.22 -3.17
N VAL A 89 9.52 13.64 -1.97
CA VAL A 89 10.12 12.30 -1.75
C VAL A 89 9.04 11.23 -1.84
N THR A 90 9.35 10.08 -2.43
CA THR A 90 8.48 8.89 -2.36
C THR A 90 9.15 7.78 -1.58
N LEU A 91 8.51 7.37 -0.49
CA LEU A 91 8.90 6.20 0.27
C LEU A 91 8.19 4.97 -0.29
N ARG A 92 8.96 3.91 -0.55
CA ARG A 92 8.45 2.62 -1.02
C ARG A 92 8.82 1.55 -0.02
N PRO A 93 7.94 1.29 0.97
CA PRO A 93 8.17 0.18 1.90
C PRO A 93 8.28 -1.13 1.12
N VAL A 94 9.35 -1.86 1.39
CA VAL A 94 9.48 -3.26 0.98
C VAL A 94 8.69 -4.15 1.94
N ASP A 95 8.35 -5.36 1.53
CA ASP A 95 7.67 -6.35 2.37
C ASP A 95 6.31 -5.90 2.93
N LEU A 96 5.50 -5.26 2.07
CA LEU A 96 4.10 -4.96 2.40
C LEU A 96 3.34 -6.23 2.76
N LEU A 97 2.50 -6.15 3.78
CA LEU A 97 1.68 -7.26 4.26
C LEU A 97 0.82 -7.85 3.13
N ASP A 98 0.70 -9.17 3.13
CA ASP A 98 -0.30 -9.88 2.35
C ASP A 98 -1.65 -9.92 3.11
N GLU A 99 -2.63 -10.62 2.55
CA GLU A 99 -3.95 -10.78 3.18
C GLU A 99 -3.86 -11.37 4.60
N ALA A 100 -3.01 -12.36 4.83
CA ALA A 100 -2.85 -12.98 6.15
C ALA A 100 -2.26 -11.99 7.16
N GLY A 101 -1.26 -11.22 6.75
CA GLY A 101 -0.69 -10.14 7.55
C GLY A 101 -1.69 -9.02 7.86
N LEU A 102 -2.56 -8.68 6.91
CA LEU A 102 -3.62 -7.68 7.11
C LEU A 102 -4.72 -8.14 8.06
N LEU A 103 -4.97 -9.45 8.17
CA LEU A 103 -5.90 -10.01 9.16
C LEU A 103 -5.33 -9.99 10.59
N THR A 104 -4.01 -9.82 10.75
CA THR A 104 -3.33 -9.79 12.06
C THR A 104 -2.29 -8.66 12.18
N PRO A 105 -2.68 -7.37 11.98
CA PRO A 105 -1.72 -6.28 12.00
C PRO A 105 -1.10 -6.12 13.39
N GLY A 106 0.19 -6.45 13.53
CA GLY A 106 0.94 -6.27 14.79
C GLY A 106 1.51 -7.55 15.41
N GLN A 107 1.18 -8.75 14.92
CA GLN A 107 1.88 -9.97 15.32
C GLN A 107 3.16 -10.16 14.49
N ARG A 108 4.19 -9.35 14.73
CA ARG A 108 5.56 -9.81 14.39
C ARG A 108 5.84 -11.00 15.30
N ARG A 109 6.00 -12.19 14.72
CA ARG A 109 6.39 -13.40 15.42
C ARG A 109 7.81 -13.17 15.99
N GLY A 110 7.88 -12.62 17.19
CA GLY A 110 9.09 -12.63 18.01
C GLY A 110 9.38 -14.08 18.36
N LEU A 111 10.26 -14.71 17.57
CA LEU A 111 10.91 -15.94 17.99
C LEU A 111 11.93 -15.55 19.06
N ILE A 112 11.48 -15.48 20.30
CA ILE A 112 12.38 -15.58 21.44
C ILE A 112 12.65 -17.07 21.58
N ASP A 113 13.74 -17.53 20.97
CA ASP A 113 14.35 -18.80 21.36
C ASP A 113 14.97 -18.58 22.75
N ARG A 114 14.36 -19.21 23.77
CA ARG A 114 15.01 -19.43 25.05
C ARG A 114 15.48 -20.87 25.05
N SER A 115 16.74 -21.05 24.68
CA SER A 115 17.59 -22.13 25.13
C SER A 115 18.89 -21.58 25.71
#